data_AF-A0A2E0UK78-F1
#
_entry.id   AF-A0A2E0UK78-F1
#
_cell.length_a   1.000
_cell.length_b   1.000
_cell.length_c   1.000
_cell.angle_alpha   90.00
_cell.angle_beta   90.00
_cell.angle_gamma   90.00
#
_symmetry.space_group_name_H-M   'P 1'
#
loop_
_entity.id
_entity.type
_entity.pdbx_description
1 polymer ?
#
loop_
_entity_poly.entity_id
_entity_poly.type
_entity_poly.pdbx_seq_one_letter_code
_entity_poly.pdbx_strand_id
1 'polypeptide(L)'
;MQRPTIAQDTGYETIFEKVKAKANGEKQTWLWYKNTVKTEAFAYLKEPSRMVQEEQAERQGTNVEQDKNELRAFPVVGHLYLFEYHAKGKKKLPYYDSFPLVYVVKASRGEFWGANLHYLSPKRRVWCIKRLMEGRIDIPRNCFHKYLNNHIDGYLLDLASDEWATAILLPIENFVRNVKGKAGRMSYTKEMVWEETKGGVYDRIRDKRIIHGYGSSQSREMAKGN
;
A
#
# COMPACT_ATOMS: atom_id res chain seq x y z
N MET A 1 23.74 -3.64 -8.42
CA MET A 1 22.32 -3.19 -8.42
C MET A 1 22.33 -1.67 -8.40
N GLN A 2 22.02 -1.02 -9.52
CA GLN A 2 21.82 0.44 -9.54
C GLN A 2 20.52 0.76 -8.79
N ARG A 3 20.59 1.71 -7.86
CA ARG A 3 19.41 2.29 -7.21
C ARG A 3 18.57 2.97 -8.30
N PRO A 4 17.23 2.83 -8.31
CA PRO A 4 16.41 3.64 -9.19
C PRO A 4 16.69 5.12 -8.89
N THR A 5 16.94 5.89 -9.95
CA THR A 5 17.19 7.32 -9.90
C THR A 5 15.97 8.00 -9.28
N ILE A 6 16.18 8.68 -8.15
CA ILE A 6 15.13 9.43 -7.44
C ILE A 6 14.69 10.55 -8.39
N ALA A 7 13.38 10.67 -8.61
CA ALA A 7 12.77 11.77 -9.35
C ALA A 7 13.13 13.10 -8.67
N GLN A 8 13.06 14.19 -9.44
CA GLN A 8 13.51 15.55 -9.08
C GLN A 8 13.13 15.98 -7.66
N ASP A 9 13.98 16.79 -7.04
CA ASP A 9 13.81 17.38 -5.70
C ASP A 9 12.47 18.13 -5.58
N THR A 10 11.45 17.43 -5.08
CA THR A 10 10.10 17.96 -4.86
C THR A 10 10.01 18.84 -3.61
N GLY A 11 11.12 18.99 -2.87
CA GLY A 11 11.16 19.70 -1.58
C GLY A 11 10.34 19.04 -0.45
N TYR A 12 9.81 17.83 -0.68
CA TYR A 12 9.01 17.09 0.29
C TYR A 12 9.74 15.83 0.77
N GLU A 13 9.95 15.72 2.08
CA GLU A 13 10.53 14.52 2.68
C GLU A 13 9.50 13.40 2.76
N THR A 14 9.84 12.25 2.18
CA THR A 14 8.95 11.10 2.08
C THR A 14 8.69 10.44 3.43
N ILE A 15 7.59 9.68 3.59
CA ILE A 15 7.36 8.96 4.86
C ILE A 15 8.48 7.94 5.11
N PHE A 16 9.03 7.36 4.05
CA PHE A 16 10.17 6.47 4.13
C PHE A 16 11.42 7.16 4.66
N GLU A 17 11.75 8.34 4.13
CA GLU A 17 12.91 9.12 4.56
C GLU A 17 12.79 9.56 6.01
N LYS A 18 11.62 10.06 6.42
CA LYS A 18 11.33 10.40 7.83
C LYS A 18 11.55 9.23 8.76
N VAL A 19 10.99 8.06 8.42
CA VAL A 19 11.14 6.84 9.22
C VAL A 19 12.59 6.38 9.27
N LYS A 20 13.31 6.46 8.14
CA LYS A 20 14.73 6.08 8.05
C LYS A 20 15.63 7.03 8.83
N ALA A 21 15.38 8.34 8.76
CA ALA A 21 16.08 9.36 9.53
C ALA A 21 15.90 9.11 11.04
N LYS A 22 14.66 8.85 11.47
CA LYS A 22 14.35 8.49 12.87
C LYS A 22 14.98 7.18 13.34
N ALA A 23 15.20 6.22 12.44
CA ALA A 23 15.87 4.98 12.76
C ALA A 23 17.39 5.18 12.96
N ASN A 24 17.95 6.29 12.45
CA ASN A 24 19.36 6.67 12.60
C ASN A 24 20.36 5.55 12.23
N GLY A 25 20.03 4.73 11.23
CA GLY A 25 20.85 3.59 10.79
C GLY A 25 20.75 2.33 11.68
N GLU A 26 20.03 2.39 12.79
CA GLU A 26 19.81 1.25 13.68
C GLU A 26 18.70 0.33 13.16
N LYS A 27 18.84 -0.98 13.43
CA LYS A 27 17.77 -1.94 13.18
C LYS A 27 16.74 -1.82 14.30
N GLN A 28 15.53 -1.42 13.94
CA GLN A 28 14.44 -1.26 14.89
C GLN A 28 13.48 -2.45 14.89
N THR A 29 12.67 -2.56 15.94
CA THR A 29 11.62 -3.59 16.02
C THR A 29 10.48 -3.29 15.05
N TRP A 30 9.72 -4.32 14.66
CA TRP A 30 8.51 -4.12 13.83
C TRP A 30 7.54 -3.11 14.47
N LEU A 31 7.31 -3.21 15.78
CA LEU A 31 6.38 -2.33 16.48
C LEU A 31 6.87 -0.87 16.43
N TRP A 32 8.18 -0.66 16.54
CA TRP A 32 8.77 0.67 16.36
C TRP A 32 8.48 1.19 14.95
N TYR A 33 8.79 0.43 13.89
CA TYR A 33 8.53 0.88 12.51
C TYR A 33 7.06 1.18 12.27
N LYS A 34 6.15 0.30 12.74
CA LYS A 34 4.70 0.51 12.64
C LYS A 34 4.29 1.80 13.33
N ASN A 35 4.71 2.00 14.57
CA ASN A 35 4.34 3.18 15.35
C ASN A 35 4.91 4.46 14.75
N THR A 36 6.15 4.44 14.27
CA THR A 36 6.76 5.59 13.58
C THR A 36 5.98 5.94 12.33
N VAL A 37 5.68 4.96 11.46
CA VAL A 37 4.85 5.18 10.26
C VAL A 37 3.49 5.78 10.63
N LYS A 38 2.83 5.24 11.67
CA LYS A 38 1.54 5.79 12.14
C LYS A 38 1.66 7.23 12.63
N THR A 39 2.67 7.52 13.44
CA THR A 39 2.92 8.87 13.94
C THR A 39 3.16 9.86 12.80
N GLU A 40 3.94 9.50 11.79
CA GLU A 40 4.11 10.34 10.60
C GLU A 40 2.81 10.50 9.82
N ALA A 41 2.03 9.42 9.69
CA ALA A 41 0.77 9.44 8.95
C ALA A 41 -0.27 10.35 9.58
N PHE A 42 -0.29 10.50 10.91
CA PHE A 42 -1.19 11.42 11.61
C PHE A 42 -0.98 12.88 11.22
N ALA A 43 0.21 13.27 10.76
CA ALA A 43 0.45 14.62 10.25
C ALA A 43 -0.36 14.93 8.97
N TYR A 44 -0.86 13.91 8.28
CA TYR A 44 -1.70 14.05 7.08
C TYR A 44 -3.20 14.04 7.39
N LEU A 45 -3.60 13.97 8.66
CA LEU A 45 -5.00 14.01 9.05
C LEU A 45 -5.59 15.40 8.79
N LYS A 46 -6.47 15.51 7.79
CA LYS A 46 -7.34 16.68 7.59
C LYS A 46 -8.56 16.56 8.49
N GLU A 47 -9.37 17.62 8.57
CA GLU A 47 -10.65 17.56 9.28
C GLU A 47 -11.55 16.43 8.73
N PRO A 48 -12.04 15.50 9.58
CA PRO A 48 -12.73 14.28 9.12
C PRO A 48 -13.95 14.54 8.22
N SER A 49 -14.74 15.58 8.53
CA SER A 49 -15.93 15.94 7.75
C SER A 49 -15.58 16.34 6.31
N ARG A 50 -14.47 17.07 6.15
CA ARG A 50 -13.98 17.56 4.86
C ARG A 50 -13.41 16.41 4.02
N MET A 51 -12.66 15.50 4.66
CA MET A 51 -12.14 14.29 4.01
C MET A 51 -13.27 13.45 3.39
N VAL A 52 -14.33 13.19 4.16
CA VAL A 52 -15.45 12.37 3.68
C VAL A 52 -16.17 13.00 2.49
N GLN A 53 -16.35 14.33 2.50
CA GLN A 53 -17.00 15.04 1.39
C GLN A 53 -16.14 15.03 0.12
N GLU A 54 -14.85 15.35 0.24
CA GLU A 54 -13.89 15.34 -0.88
C GLU A 54 -13.77 13.93 -1.48
N GLU A 55 -13.62 12.90 -0.64
CA GLU A 55 -13.53 11.50 -1.11
C GLU A 55 -14.82 10.97 -1.74
N GLN A 56 -15.99 11.41 -1.27
CA GLN A 56 -17.27 11.04 -1.89
C GLN A 56 -17.40 11.63 -3.30
N ALA A 57 -16.87 12.83 -3.54
CA ALA A 57 -16.81 13.44 -4.86
C ALA A 57 -15.82 12.70 -5.77
N GLU A 58 -14.62 12.37 -5.27
CA GLU A 58 -13.57 11.67 -6.05
C GLU A 58 -13.95 10.22 -6.38
N ARG A 59 -14.67 9.55 -5.48
CA ARG A 59 -15.26 8.21 -5.73
C ARG A 59 -16.12 8.15 -6.98
N GLN A 60 -16.68 9.27 -7.42
CA GLN A 60 -17.56 9.35 -8.59
C GLN A 60 -16.82 9.68 -9.89
N GLY A 61 -15.50 9.89 -9.85
CA GLY A 61 -14.67 9.84 -11.04
C GLY A 61 -13.71 11.00 -11.18
N THR A 62 -12.51 10.85 -10.63
CA THR A 62 -11.27 11.44 -11.15
C THR A 62 -10.10 10.59 -10.68
N ASN A 63 -9.47 9.83 -11.60
CA ASN A 63 -8.25 9.07 -11.30
C ASN A 63 -7.06 10.03 -11.42
N VAL A 64 -6.87 10.84 -10.38
CA VAL A 64 -5.72 11.74 -10.26
C VAL A 64 -4.53 10.91 -9.80
N GLU A 65 -3.40 11.04 -10.48
CA GLU A 65 -2.15 10.48 -9.98
C GLU A 65 -1.81 11.18 -8.66
N GLN A 66 -1.67 10.39 -7.59
CA GLN A 66 -1.51 10.96 -6.27
C GLN A 66 -0.08 11.43 -6.07
N ASP A 67 0.08 12.74 -5.95
CA ASP A 67 1.38 13.41 -5.82
C ASP A 67 1.86 13.52 -4.35
N LYS A 68 1.00 13.25 -3.36
CA LYS A 68 1.31 13.44 -1.93
C LYS A 68 0.73 12.34 -1.02
N ASN A 69 1.36 12.10 0.13
CA ASN A 69 0.81 11.21 1.13
C ASN A 69 -0.43 11.82 1.79
N GLU A 70 -1.49 11.03 1.95
CA GLU A 70 -2.75 11.47 2.57
C GLU A 70 -3.36 10.37 3.43
N LEU A 71 -4.11 10.73 4.47
CA LEU A 71 -5.02 9.78 5.11
C LEU A 71 -6.36 9.80 4.38
N ARG A 72 -6.94 8.63 4.15
CA ARG A 72 -8.25 8.46 3.52
C ARG A 72 -9.18 7.58 4.31
N ALA A 73 -10.48 7.88 4.30
CA ALA A 73 -11.52 7.02 4.85
C ALA A 73 -11.91 5.89 3.88
N PHE A 74 -11.74 6.12 2.58
CA PHE A 74 -12.16 5.21 1.54
C PHE A 74 -11.06 4.92 0.49
N PRO A 75 -11.00 3.67 -0.01
CA PRO A 75 -10.01 3.29 -1.00
C PRO A 75 -10.36 3.84 -2.39
N VAL A 76 -9.35 4.33 -3.10
CA VAL A 76 -9.41 4.72 -4.52
C VAL A 76 -8.72 3.66 -5.37
N VAL A 77 -9.30 3.33 -6.53
CA VAL A 77 -8.70 2.35 -7.45
C VAL A 77 -7.41 2.91 -8.03
N GLY A 78 -6.37 2.07 -8.09
CA GLY A 78 -5.08 2.45 -8.65
C GLY A 78 -4.11 3.10 -7.67
N HIS A 79 -4.48 3.21 -6.40
CA HIS A 79 -3.68 3.75 -5.30
C HIS A 79 -3.07 2.63 -4.44
N LEU A 80 -2.03 2.96 -3.66
CA LEU A 80 -1.31 2.05 -2.79
C LEU A 80 -1.47 2.49 -1.33
N TYR A 81 -2.01 1.61 -0.49
CA TYR A 81 -2.35 1.95 0.89
C TYR A 81 -1.61 1.11 1.92
N LEU A 82 -1.27 1.73 3.05
CA LEU A 82 -0.98 1.07 4.33
C LEU A 82 -2.14 1.30 5.29
N PHE A 83 -2.55 0.28 6.04
CA PHE A 83 -3.63 0.41 7.02
C PHE A 83 -3.60 -0.71 8.07
N GLU A 84 -4.21 -0.50 9.23
CA GLU A 84 -4.44 -1.58 10.19
C GLU A 84 -5.67 -2.39 9.81
N TYR A 85 -5.56 -3.72 9.86
CA TYR A 85 -6.64 -4.62 9.43
C TYR A 85 -6.94 -5.74 10.41
N HIS A 86 -8.24 -5.94 10.64
CA HIS A 86 -8.80 -7.01 11.46
C HIS A 86 -9.69 -7.94 10.62
N ALA A 87 -9.07 -8.92 9.94
CA ALA A 87 -9.76 -9.78 9.00
C ALA A 87 -11.06 -10.42 9.52
N LYS A 88 -12.13 -10.28 8.72
CA LYS A 88 -13.39 -11.01 8.94
C LYS A 88 -13.13 -12.51 8.78
N GLY A 89 -13.68 -13.31 9.68
CA GLY A 89 -13.49 -14.76 9.61
C GLY A 89 -12.07 -15.24 9.90
N LYS A 90 -11.20 -14.41 10.51
CA LYS A 90 -9.81 -14.73 10.91
C LYS A 90 -9.59 -16.10 11.56
N LYS A 91 -10.62 -16.68 12.20
CA LYS A 91 -10.60 -18.03 12.79
C LYS A 91 -10.41 -19.16 11.75
N LYS A 92 -10.72 -18.91 10.48
CA LYS A 92 -10.65 -19.90 9.38
C LYS A 92 -9.51 -19.63 8.38
N LEU A 93 -8.85 -18.46 8.48
CA LEU A 93 -7.75 -18.11 7.60
C LEU A 93 -6.46 -18.81 8.09
N PRO A 94 -5.60 -19.32 7.18
CA PRO A 94 -4.31 -19.90 7.57
C PRO A 94 -3.43 -18.84 8.27
N TYR A 95 -3.43 -17.62 7.72
CA TYR A 95 -2.87 -16.41 8.28
C TYR A 95 -3.41 -15.21 7.47
N TYR A 96 -3.14 -13.98 7.93
CA TYR A 96 -3.38 -12.74 7.18
C TYR A 96 -2.44 -11.65 7.65
N ASP A 97 -2.21 -10.65 6.81
CA ASP A 97 -1.45 -9.46 7.18
C ASP A 97 -2.33 -8.49 7.97
N SER A 98 -1.84 -8.11 9.15
CA SER A 98 -2.49 -7.15 10.05
C SER A 98 -2.21 -5.69 9.70
N PHE A 99 -1.16 -5.44 8.90
CA PHE A 99 -0.75 -4.12 8.46
C PHE A 99 -0.40 -4.16 6.96
N PRO A 100 -1.39 -4.46 6.11
CA PRO A 100 -1.17 -4.73 4.69
C PRO A 100 -0.75 -3.49 3.89
N LEU A 101 0.06 -3.74 2.85
CA LEU A 101 0.44 -2.77 1.82
C LEU A 101 -0.26 -3.12 0.50
N VAL A 102 -1.40 -2.47 0.23
CA VAL A 102 -2.37 -2.93 -0.77
C VAL A 102 -2.48 -1.97 -1.94
N TYR A 103 -2.21 -2.47 -3.14
CA TYR A 103 -2.54 -1.79 -4.39
C TYR A 103 -3.99 -2.12 -4.77
N VAL A 104 -4.87 -1.12 -4.83
CA VAL A 104 -6.31 -1.33 -5.04
C VAL A 104 -6.62 -1.50 -6.53
N VAL A 105 -7.31 -2.58 -6.89
CA VAL A 105 -7.73 -2.85 -8.28
C VAL A 105 -9.23 -2.71 -8.51
N LYS A 106 -10.03 -2.78 -7.44
CA LYS A 106 -11.48 -2.56 -7.50
C LYS A 106 -11.98 -2.07 -6.15
N ALA A 107 -12.74 -0.99 -6.13
CA ALA A 107 -13.43 -0.50 -4.93
C ALA A 107 -14.94 -0.54 -5.13
N SER A 108 -15.68 -0.81 -4.07
CA SER A 108 -17.15 -0.82 -4.05
C SER A 108 -17.64 -0.31 -2.69
N ARG A 109 -18.95 -0.15 -2.52
CA ARG A 109 -19.50 0.34 -1.25
C ARG A 109 -19.22 -0.68 -0.14
N GLY A 110 -18.35 -0.31 0.81
CA GLY A 110 -18.03 -1.10 2.00
C GLY A 110 -16.94 -2.17 1.82
N GLU A 111 -16.40 -2.34 0.62
CA GLU A 111 -15.35 -3.33 0.34
C GLU A 111 -14.46 -2.92 -0.83
N PHE A 112 -13.29 -3.53 -0.91
CA PHE A 112 -12.39 -3.40 -2.05
C PHE A 112 -11.55 -4.66 -2.26
N TRP A 113 -11.06 -4.83 -3.48
CA TRP A 113 -10.10 -5.84 -3.86
C TRP A 113 -8.78 -5.16 -4.20
N GLY A 114 -7.69 -5.75 -3.73
CA GLY A 114 -6.36 -5.24 -3.99
C GLY A 114 -5.29 -6.30 -3.81
N ALA A 115 -4.12 -6.02 -4.39
CA ALA A 115 -2.93 -6.83 -4.26
C ALA A 115 -2.12 -6.39 -3.04
N ASN A 116 -2.02 -7.23 -2.02
CA ASN A 116 -1.12 -6.99 -0.88
C ASN A 116 0.31 -7.40 -1.25
N LEU A 117 1.18 -6.41 -1.41
CA LEU A 117 2.57 -6.59 -1.78
C LEU A 117 3.41 -7.23 -0.66
N HIS A 118 2.96 -7.21 0.60
CA HIS A 118 3.69 -7.84 1.69
C HIS A 118 3.82 -9.37 1.57
N TYR A 119 2.89 -10.02 0.84
CA TYR A 119 2.96 -11.46 0.53
C TYR A 119 4.12 -11.82 -0.41
N LEU A 120 4.77 -10.82 -1.00
CA LEU A 120 5.96 -10.96 -1.82
C LEU A 120 7.21 -10.60 -1.00
N SER A 121 8.31 -11.28 -1.28
CA SER A 121 9.62 -10.88 -0.78
C SER A 121 10.01 -9.49 -1.32
N PRO A 122 10.85 -8.71 -0.61
CA PRO A 122 11.21 -7.34 -1.01
C PRO A 122 11.68 -7.23 -2.46
N LYS A 123 12.52 -8.17 -2.93
CA LYS A 123 12.99 -8.21 -4.34
C LYS A 123 11.83 -8.34 -5.34
N ARG A 124 10.80 -9.13 -5.02
CA ARG A 124 9.62 -9.32 -5.89
C ARG A 124 8.67 -8.12 -5.82
N ARG A 125 8.60 -7.42 -4.68
CA ARG A 125 7.86 -6.15 -4.56
C ARG A 125 8.40 -5.09 -5.50
N VAL A 126 9.73 -4.90 -5.52
CA VAL A 126 10.40 -3.94 -6.43
C VAL A 126 10.00 -4.19 -7.88
N TRP A 127 9.98 -5.46 -8.29
CA TRP A 127 9.56 -5.82 -9.64
C TRP A 127 8.09 -5.46 -9.90
N CYS A 128 7.17 -5.74 -8.96
CA CYS A 128 5.75 -5.42 -9.13
C CYS A 128 5.53 -3.91 -9.18
N ILE A 129 6.17 -3.13 -8.31
CA ILE A 129 6.12 -1.66 -8.33
C ILE A 129 6.61 -1.13 -9.67
N LYS A 130 7.74 -1.62 -10.18
CA LYS A 130 8.23 -1.22 -11.51
C LYS A 130 7.15 -1.42 -12.59
N ARG A 131 6.46 -2.55 -12.58
CA ARG A 131 5.38 -2.82 -13.56
C ARG A 131 4.18 -1.89 -13.37
N LEU A 132 3.80 -1.61 -12.12
CA LEU A 132 2.71 -0.67 -11.82
C LEU A 132 3.04 0.76 -12.29
N MET A 133 4.28 1.20 -12.11
CA MET A 133 4.79 2.50 -12.61
C MET A 133 4.84 2.53 -14.15
N GLU A 134 5.11 1.40 -14.81
CA GLU A 134 4.98 1.23 -16.27
C GLU A 134 3.51 1.14 -16.75
N GLY A 135 2.53 1.34 -15.86
CA GLY A 135 1.11 1.26 -16.20
C GLY A 135 0.60 -0.17 -16.44
N ARG A 136 1.23 -1.18 -15.84
CA ARG A 136 0.84 -2.59 -15.97
C ARG A 136 0.63 -3.24 -14.61
N ILE A 137 -0.47 -3.95 -14.47
CA ILE A 137 -0.68 -4.87 -13.36
C ILE A 137 -0.02 -6.19 -13.76
N ASP A 138 0.97 -6.63 -13.01
CA ASP A 138 1.62 -7.92 -13.21
C ASP A 138 1.96 -8.49 -11.83
N ILE A 139 1.00 -9.11 -11.17
CA ILE A 139 1.15 -9.51 -9.76
C ILE A 139 0.65 -10.95 -9.58
N PRO A 140 1.32 -11.81 -8.79
CA PRO A 140 0.84 -13.15 -8.48
C PRO A 140 -0.58 -13.14 -7.89
N ARG A 141 -1.42 -14.08 -8.32
CA ARG A 141 -2.84 -14.14 -7.93
C ARG A 141 -3.04 -14.27 -6.43
N ASN A 142 -2.13 -14.98 -5.75
CA ASN A 142 -2.16 -15.19 -4.30
C ASN A 142 -1.90 -13.92 -3.47
N CYS A 143 -1.53 -12.80 -4.08
CA CYS A 143 -1.45 -11.50 -3.40
C CYS A 143 -2.80 -10.77 -3.39
N PHE A 144 -3.78 -11.18 -4.20
CA PHE A 144 -5.06 -10.49 -4.31
C PHE A 144 -6.01 -10.96 -3.22
N HIS A 145 -6.48 -10.00 -2.43
CA HIS A 145 -7.41 -10.24 -1.34
C HIS A 145 -8.57 -9.25 -1.37
N LYS A 146 -9.67 -9.66 -0.75
CA LYS A 146 -10.81 -8.81 -0.47
C LYS A 146 -10.68 -8.23 0.93
N TYR A 147 -10.90 -6.93 1.02
CA TYR A 147 -10.90 -6.16 2.27
C TYR A 147 -12.28 -5.54 2.48
N LEU A 148 -12.66 -5.41 3.75
CA LEU A 148 -13.93 -4.80 4.15
C LEU A 148 -13.61 -3.50 4.90
N ASN A 149 -14.25 -2.40 4.52
CA ASN A 149 -13.94 -1.08 5.07
C ASN A 149 -14.18 -1.06 6.59
N ASN A 150 -15.27 -1.68 7.06
CA ASN A 150 -15.60 -1.74 8.49
C ASN A 150 -14.66 -2.65 9.31
N HIS A 151 -13.67 -3.28 8.68
CA HIS A 151 -12.62 -4.08 9.33
C HIS A 151 -11.25 -3.42 9.25
N ILE A 152 -11.16 -2.22 8.68
CA ILE A 152 -10.01 -1.33 8.80
C ILE A 152 -10.11 -0.66 10.17
N ASP A 153 -8.98 -0.62 10.88
CA ASP A 153 -8.87 0.15 12.12
C ASP A 153 -8.22 1.51 11.82
N GLY A 154 -9.02 2.57 11.88
CA GLY A 154 -8.60 3.93 11.54
C GLY A 154 -8.71 4.24 10.04
N TYR A 155 -7.69 4.96 9.52
CA TYR A 155 -7.65 5.46 8.15
C TYR A 155 -6.69 4.65 7.27
N LEU A 156 -6.86 4.79 5.96
CA LEU A 156 -5.94 4.32 4.94
C LEU A 156 -4.86 5.38 4.74
N LEU A 157 -3.59 5.04 4.97
CA LEU A 157 -2.47 5.88 4.53
C LEU A 157 -2.28 5.66 3.03
N ASP A 158 -2.72 6.63 2.24
CA ASP A 158 -2.48 6.71 0.79
C ASP A 158 -1.06 7.17 0.53
N LEU A 159 -0.29 6.33 -0.14
CA LEU A 159 1.10 6.62 -0.47
C LEU A 159 1.19 7.33 -1.80
N ALA A 160 1.90 8.46 -1.82
CA ALA A 160 2.27 9.15 -3.06
C ALA A 160 2.91 8.18 -4.05
N SER A 161 2.55 8.29 -5.32
CA SER A 161 3.01 7.36 -6.37
C SER A 161 4.53 7.30 -6.48
N ASP A 162 5.21 8.43 -6.33
CA ASP A 162 6.66 8.57 -6.34
C ASP A 162 7.35 7.86 -5.15
N GLU A 163 6.64 7.62 -4.05
CA GLU A 163 7.18 6.96 -2.86
C GLU A 163 7.00 5.44 -2.86
N TRP A 164 6.28 4.87 -3.83
CA TRP A 164 5.98 3.44 -3.83
C TRP A 164 7.24 2.58 -3.81
N ALA A 165 8.29 3.00 -4.53
CA ALA A 165 9.56 2.27 -4.60
C ALA A 165 10.33 2.24 -3.27
N THR A 166 10.15 3.25 -2.42
CA THR A 166 10.82 3.35 -1.12
C THR A 166 9.94 2.75 -0.01
N ALA A 167 8.63 3.00 -0.01
CA ALA A 167 7.69 2.50 0.98
C ALA A 167 7.68 0.96 1.08
N ILE A 168 7.82 0.24 -0.05
CA ILE A 168 7.89 -1.25 -0.05
C ILE A 168 9.09 -1.83 0.71
N LEU A 169 10.09 -1.01 1.02
CA LEU A 169 11.30 -1.40 1.75
C LEU A 169 11.15 -1.30 3.27
N LEU A 170 10.07 -0.69 3.76
CA LEU A 170 9.75 -0.65 5.18
C LEU A 170 9.48 -2.09 5.68
N PRO A 171 10.11 -2.53 6.79
CA PRO A 171 9.90 -3.87 7.33
C PRO A 171 8.65 -3.91 8.23
N ILE A 172 7.50 -3.55 7.65
CA ILE A 172 6.23 -3.33 8.36
C ILE A 172 5.18 -4.42 8.11
N GLU A 173 5.49 -5.43 7.29
CA GLU A 173 4.65 -6.62 7.17
C GLU A 173 4.45 -7.32 8.52
N ASN A 174 3.20 -7.68 8.86
CA ASN A 174 2.91 -8.42 10.09
C ASN A 174 1.81 -9.44 9.90
N PHE A 175 2.23 -10.66 9.57
CA PHE A 175 1.35 -11.79 9.39
C PHE A 175 0.99 -12.42 10.74
N VAL A 176 -0.28 -12.73 10.87
CA VAL A 176 -0.84 -13.33 12.06
C VAL A 176 -1.77 -14.47 11.68
N ARG A 177 -1.94 -15.42 12.60
CA ARG A 177 -2.94 -16.48 12.48
C ARG A 177 -3.71 -16.68 13.77
N ASN A 178 -4.87 -17.30 13.64
CA ASN A 178 -5.64 -17.79 14.77
C ASN A 178 -5.50 -19.31 14.84
N VAL A 179 -5.18 -19.82 16.02
CA VAL A 179 -5.10 -21.27 16.26
C VAL A 179 -6.36 -21.73 16.98
N LYS A 180 -7.00 -22.80 16.47
CA LYS A 180 -8.20 -23.37 17.09
C LYS A 180 -7.89 -23.74 18.55
N GLY A 181 -8.75 -23.31 19.47
CA GLY A 181 -8.58 -23.58 20.90
C GLY A 181 -7.59 -22.66 21.64
N LYS A 182 -6.93 -21.72 20.96
CA LYS A 182 -6.09 -20.70 21.60
C LYS A 182 -6.72 -19.31 21.45
N ALA A 183 -6.71 -18.55 22.53
CA ALA A 183 -7.09 -17.15 22.51
C ALA A 183 -5.99 -16.30 21.84
N GLY A 184 -6.39 -15.25 21.14
CA GLY A 184 -5.47 -14.27 20.57
C GLY A 184 -4.95 -14.59 19.15
N ARG A 185 -4.11 -13.66 18.66
CA ARG A 185 -3.41 -13.74 17.37
C ARG A 185 -2.01 -14.27 17.65
N MET A 186 -1.57 -15.29 16.92
CA MET A 186 -0.19 -15.75 16.95
C MET A 186 0.56 -15.16 15.76
N SER A 187 1.83 -14.83 15.95
CA SER A 187 2.69 -14.41 14.85
C SER A 187 2.85 -15.54 13.83
N TYR A 188 2.89 -15.16 12.55
CA TYR A 188 3.25 -16.02 11.43
C TYR A 188 4.41 -15.35 10.70
N THR A 189 5.53 -16.04 10.51
CA THR A 189 6.71 -15.34 9.99
C THR A 189 6.55 -15.04 8.50
N LYS A 190 7.04 -13.88 8.09
CA LYS A 190 7.01 -13.45 6.69
C LYS A 190 7.81 -14.39 5.79
N GLU A 191 8.86 -15.01 6.30
CA GLU A 191 9.66 -16.00 5.58
C GLU A 191 8.79 -17.20 5.20
N MET A 192 7.97 -17.72 6.13
CA MET A 192 7.03 -18.81 5.83
C MET A 192 6.01 -18.38 4.76
N VAL A 193 5.44 -17.18 4.89
CA VAL A 193 4.53 -16.63 3.87
C VAL A 193 5.21 -16.58 2.51
N TRP A 194 6.45 -16.09 2.44
CA TRP A 194 7.17 -15.95 1.18
C TRP A 194 7.56 -17.30 0.57
N GLU A 195 7.87 -18.31 1.38
CA GLU A 195 8.07 -19.68 0.88
C GLU A 195 6.77 -20.24 0.28
N GLU A 196 5.64 -20.09 0.97
CA GLU A 196 4.34 -20.56 0.48
C GLU A 196 3.88 -19.80 -0.78
N THR A 197 4.19 -18.51 -0.88
CA THR A 197 3.79 -17.69 -2.04
C THR A 197 4.73 -17.83 -3.25
N LYS A 198 5.87 -18.52 -3.13
CA LYS A 198 6.74 -18.86 -4.28
C LYS A 198 6.06 -19.80 -5.28
N GLY A 199 5.18 -20.70 -4.85
CA GLY A 199 4.49 -21.62 -5.80
C GLY A 199 3.63 -20.88 -6.83
N GLY A 200 3.05 -19.73 -6.45
CA GLY A 200 2.19 -18.91 -7.30
C GLY A 200 2.93 -18.00 -8.30
N VAL A 201 4.25 -18.17 -8.52
CA VAL A 201 5.02 -17.28 -9.43
C VAL A 201 4.44 -17.28 -10.85
N TYR A 202 3.90 -18.41 -11.31
CA TYR A 202 3.43 -18.57 -12.69
C TYR A 202 1.96 -18.17 -12.87
N ASP A 203 1.12 -18.29 -11.84
CA ASP A 203 -0.27 -17.81 -11.86
C ASP A 203 -0.32 -16.33 -11.46
N ARG A 204 -0.33 -15.47 -12.48
CA ARG A 204 -0.27 -14.02 -12.33
C ARG A 204 -1.46 -13.37 -13.00
N ILE A 205 -1.98 -12.33 -12.36
CA ILE A 205 -2.89 -11.40 -13.02
C ILE A 205 -2.03 -10.42 -13.82
N ARG A 206 -2.22 -10.42 -15.14
CA ARG A 206 -1.59 -9.49 -16.08
C ARG A 206 -2.67 -8.66 -16.74
N ASP A 207 -2.64 -7.36 -16.51
CA ASP A 207 -3.63 -6.44 -17.07
C ASP A 207 -3.00 -5.05 -17.30
N LYS A 208 -3.65 -4.20 -18.10
CA LYS A 208 -3.29 -2.78 -18.16
C LYS A 208 -3.76 -2.12 -16.87
N ARG A 209 -2.91 -1.27 -16.29
CA ARG A 209 -3.36 -0.38 -15.22
C ARG A 209 -4.30 0.63 -15.84
N ILE A 210 -5.56 0.63 -15.41
CA ILE A 210 -6.53 1.64 -15.82
C ILE A 210 -6.20 2.93 -15.05
N ILE A 211 -5.28 3.74 -15.58
CA ILE A 211 -5.03 5.11 -15.11
C ILE A 211 -5.87 6.02 -16.01
N HIS A 212 -7.01 6.53 -15.56
CA HIS A 212 -7.69 7.62 -16.28
C HIS A 212 -7.22 8.97 -15.74
N GLY A 213 -5.92 9.23 -15.88
CA GLY A 213 -5.32 10.51 -15.52
C GLY A 213 -5.26 11.40 -16.74
N TYR A 214 -5.96 12.54 -16.70
CA TYR A 214 -5.48 13.69 -17.45
C TYR A 214 -4.14 14.09 -16.83
N GLY A 215 -3.07 14.05 -17.61
CA GLY A 215 -1.73 14.44 -17.16
C GLY A 215 -1.77 15.74 -16.36
N SER A 216 -1.00 15.77 -15.27
CA SER A 216 -0.80 16.94 -14.41
C SER A 216 -0.59 18.20 -15.24
N SER A 217 -1.03 19.36 -14.74
CA SER A 217 -0.81 20.65 -15.43
C SER A 217 0.67 20.88 -15.77
N GLN A 218 1.60 20.38 -14.95
CA GLN A 218 3.05 20.40 -15.20
C GLN A 218 3.48 19.51 -16.38
N SER A 219 2.88 18.33 -16.56
CA SER A 219 3.18 17.45 -17.71
C SER A 219 2.61 17.99 -19.03
N ARG A 220 1.57 18.83 -18.98
CA ARG A 220 1.01 19.52 -20.16
C ARG A 220 1.85 20.71 -20.63
N GLU A 221 2.52 21.42 -19.72
CA GLU A 221 3.40 22.54 -20.09
C GLU A 221 4.71 22.05 -20.72
N MET A 222 5.28 20.93 -20.23
CA MET A 222 6.50 20.34 -20.81
C MET A 222 6.28 19.73 -22.22
N ALA A 223 5.05 19.39 -22.59
CA ALA A 223 4.72 18.85 -23.91
C ALA A 223 4.37 19.92 -24.96
N LYS A 224 4.21 21.19 -24.56
CA LYS A 224 3.96 22.33 -25.46
C LYS A 224 5.21 23.16 -25.77
N GLY A 225 6.35 22.77 -25.22
CA GLY A 225 7.63 23.47 -25.38
C GLY A 225 8.71 22.60 -26.02
N ASN A 226 8.40 21.90 -27.11
CA ASN A 226 9.37 21.30 -28.03
C ASN A 226 8.86 21.42 -29.47
#